data_AF-A0A9X6KQ98-F1
#
_entry.id   AF-A0A9X6KQ98-F1
#
_cell.length_a   1.000
_cell.length_b   1.000
_cell.length_c   1.000
_cell.angle_alpha   90.00
_cell.angle_beta   90.00
_cell.angle_gamma   90.00
#
_symmetry.space_group_name_H-M   'P 1'
#
loop_
_entity.id
_entity.type
_entity.pdbx_description
1 polymer ?
#
loop_
_entity_poly.entity_id
_entity_poly.type
_entity_poly.pdbx_seq_one_letter_code
_entity_poly.pdbx_strand_id
1 'polypeptide(L)'
;MGALLHQQYTGEPIRSINISLTNLIQEGEEQISLFDNVTKREQEVKLTKVMDEIRTKFGKNSILRGISYTHSATARHRNTLIGGHKS
;
A
#
# COMPACT_ATOMS: atom_id res chain seq x y z
N MET A 1 14.29 1.51 -1.31
CA MET A 1 13.67 0.17 -1.19
C MET A 1 14.37 -0.89 -2.06
N GLY A 2 14.73 -0.62 -3.32
CA GLY A 2 15.39 -1.61 -4.18
C GLY A 2 16.76 -2.12 -3.68
N ALA A 3 17.60 -1.26 -3.11
CA ALA A 3 18.96 -1.64 -2.71
C ALA A 3 19.03 -2.64 -1.54
N LEU A 4 18.11 -2.54 -0.57
CA LEU A 4 18.17 -3.33 0.66
C LEU A 4 17.80 -4.81 0.44
N LEU A 5 16.81 -5.05 -0.43
CA LEU A 5 16.44 -6.40 -0.86
C LEU A 5 17.61 -7.07 -1.60
N HIS A 6 18.27 -6.36 -2.51
CA HIS A 6 19.42 -6.94 -3.23
C HIS A 6 20.62 -7.23 -2.31
N GLN A 7 20.83 -6.42 -1.27
CA GLN A 7 21.90 -6.65 -0.29
C GLN A 7 21.66 -7.85 0.63
N GLN A 8 20.40 -8.14 0.95
CA GLN A 8 20.02 -9.21 1.89
C GLN A 8 19.53 -10.48 1.16
N TYR A 9 19.42 -10.44 -0.17
CA TYR A 9 18.93 -11.56 -0.96
C TYR A 9 20.04 -12.60 -1.16
N THR A 10 19.82 -13.80 -0.64
CA THR A 10 20.79 -14.91 -0.68
C THR A 10 20.65 -15.81 -1.93
N GLY A 11 19.76 -15.47 -2.87
CA GLY A 11 19.52 -16.27 -4.08
C GLY A 11 18.48 -17.38 -3.93
N GLU A 12 18.00 -17.64 -2.70
CA GLU A 12 16.95 -18.63 -2.44
C GLU A 12 15.53 -18.04 -2.62
N PRO A 13 14.49 -18.86 -2.86
CA PRO A 13 13.12 -18.36 -2.95
C PRO A 13 12.62 -17.71 -1.64
N ILE A 14 12.25 -16.43 -1.69
CA ILE A 14 11.66 -15.72 -0.53
C ILE A 14 10.18 -16.12 -0.38
N ARG A 15 9.82 -16.65 0.80
CA ARG A 15 8.43 -17.06 1.11
C ARG A 15 7.58 -15.96 1.76
N SER A 16 8.18 -15.09 2.56
CA SER A 16 7.48 -14.00 3.25
C SER A 16 8.39 -12.79 3.48
N ILE A 17 7.80 -11.60 3.44
CA ILE A 17 8.47 -10.34 3.77
C ILE A 17 7.59 -9.65 4.81
N ASN A 18 8.18 -9.32 5.96
CA ASN A 18 7.51 -8.58 7.03
C ASN A 18 8.01 -7.14 7.02
N ILE A 19 7.08 -6.18 7.08
CA ILE A 19 7.38 -4.75 7.16
C ILE A 19 6.65 -4.22 8.38
N SER A 20 7.40 -3.67 9.33
CA SER A 20 6.88 -2.95 10.48
C SER A 20 7.17 -1.46 10.33
N LEU A 21 6.22 -0.63 10.75
CA LEU A 21 6.35 0.82 10.79
C LEU A 21 6.25 1.23 12.26
N THR A 22 7.22 2.00 12.73
CA THR A 22 7.23 2.58 14.08
C THR A 22 7.10 4.10 13.99
N ASN A 23 6.77 4.75 15.11
CA ASN A 23 6.71 6.22 15.21
C ASN A 23 5.69 6.88 14.25
N LEU A 24 4.51 6.29 14.10
CA LEU A 24 3.43 6.90 13.33
C LEU A 24 3.01 8.23 13.98
N ILE A 25 3.01 9.30 13.19
CA ILE A 25 2.50 10.62 13.57
C ILE A 25 1.21 10.90 12.81
N GLN A 26 0.39 11.80 13.35
CA GLN A 26 -0.81 12.26 12.66
C GLN A 26 -0.41 13.04 11.40
N GLU A 27 -1.24 12.94 10.34
CA GLU A 27 -1.04 13.71 9.11
C GLU A 27 -1.01 15.22 9.45
N GLY A 28 0.10 15.88 9.14
CA GLY A 28 0.36 17.29 9.45
C GLY A 28 1.06 17.97 8.27
N GLU A 29 1.68 19.13 8.51
CA GLU A 29 2.44 19.79 7.45
C GLU A 29 3.70 18.98 7.09
N GLU A 30 3.81 18.58 5.82
CA GLU A 30 4.99 17.91 5.29
C GLU A 30 6.01 18.97 4.85
N GLN A 31 7.28 18.78 5.24
CA GLN A 31 8.36 19.60 4.70
C GLN A 31 8.59 19.21 3.23
N ILE A 32 8.41 20.17 2.33
CA ILE A 32 8.61 19.99 0.89
C ILE A 32 10.06 20.33 0.55
N SER A 33 10.74 19.46 -0.21
CA SER A 33 12.05 19.72 -0.78
C SER A 33 11.95 20.61 -2.02
N LEU A 34 12.98 21.39 -2.31
CA LEU A 34 13.07 22.22 -3.53
C LEU A 34 12.98 21.42 -4.83
N PHE A 35 13.23 20.11 -4.76
CA PHE A 35 13.18 19.20 -5.90
C PHE A 35 11.87 18.42 -6.00
N ASP A 36 10.93 18.63 -5.08
CA ASP A 36 9.66 17.93 -5.08
C ASP A 36 8.67 18.57 -6.05
N ASN A 37 7.94 17.73 -6.77
CA ASN A 37 6.81 18.18 -7.58
C ASN A 37 5.55 18.25 -6.69
N VAL A 38 5.30 19.42 -6.12
CA VAL A 38 4.17 19.67 -5.20
C VAL A 38 2.84 19.31 -5.84
N THR A 39 2.63 19.68 -7.11
CA THR A 39 1.36 19.41 -7.81
C THR A 39 1.10 17.91 -7.93
N LYS A 40 2.11 17.12 -8.31
CA LYS A 40 2.00 15.66 -8.39
C LYS A 40 1.72 15.06 -7.01
N ARG A 41 2.41 15.54 -5.97
CA ARG A 41 2.23 15.08 -4.59
C ARG A 41 0.80 15.32 -4.11
N GLU A 42 0.26 16.52 -4.31
CA GLU A 42 -1.12 16.84 -3.94
C GLU A 42 -2.14 15.96 -4.67
N GLN A 43 -1.92 15.70 -5.96
CA GLN A 43 -2.79 14.82 -6.74
C GLN A 43 -2.76 13.38 -6.19
N GLU A 44 -1.59 12.86 -5.82
CA GLU A 44 -1.44 11.53 -5.22
C GLU A 44 -2.13 11.43 -3.85
N VAL A 45 -2.02 12.47 -3.02
CA VAL A 45 -2.70 12.54 -1.72
C VAL A 45 -4.22 12.55 -1.91
N LYS A 46 -4.75 13.42 -2.78
CA LYS A 46 -6.18 13.49 -3.09
C LYS A 46 -6.70 12.15 -3.61
N LEU A 47 -5.97 11.53 -4.53
CA LEU A 47 -6.32 10.23 -5.10
C LEU A 47 -6.42 9.15 -4.01
N THR A 48 -5.44 9.11 -3.11
CA THR A 48 -5.40 8.11 -2.03
C THR A 48 -6.56 8.31 -1.05
N LYS A 49 -6.83 9.56 -0.65
CA LYS A 49 -7.97 9.91 0.22
C LYS A 49 -9.31 9.48 -0.40
N VAL A 50 -9.53 9.80 -1.68
CA VAL A 50 -10.75 9.40 -2.40
C VAL A 50 -10.89 7.87 -2.45
N MET A 51 -9.80 7.13 -2.72
CA MET A 51 -9.85 5.66 -2.69
C MET A 51 -10.26 5.12 -1.32
N ASP A 52 -9.76 5.71 -0.24
CA ASP A 52 -10.05 5.27 1.12
C ASP A 52 -11.48 5.62 1.54
N GLU A 53 -12.01 6.76 1.10
CA GLU A 53 -13.43 7.10 1.28
C GLU A 53 -14.34 6.08 0.59
N ILE A 54 -14.04 5.73 -0.66
CA ILE A 54 -14.79 4.71 -1.42
C ILE A 54 -14.74 3.34 -0.72
N ARG A 55 -13.58 2.94 -0.19
CA ARG A 55 -13.43 1.68 0.54
C ARG A 55 -14.15 1.68 1.88
N THR A 56 -14.12 2.80 2.59
CA THR A 56 -14.81 2.97 3.87
C THR A 56 -16.32 2.89 3.67
N LYS A 57 -16.84 3.50 2.60
CA LYS A 57 -18.28 3.55 2.29
C LYS A 57 -18.81 2.25 1.69
N PHE A 58 -18.07 1.60 0.80
CA PHE A 58 -18.57 0.48 -0.01
C PHE A 58 -17.83 -0.85 0.24
N GLY A 59 -16.87 -0.87 1.17
CA GLY A 59 -16.09 -2.07 1.53
C GLY A 59 -14.76 -2.19 0.79
N LYS A 60 -13.84 -3.00 1.34
CA LYS A 60 -12.44 -3.10 0.87
C LYS A 60 -12.26 -3.55 -0.59
N ASN A 61 -13.25 -4.24 -1.15
CA ASN A 61 -13.26 -4.74 -2.53
C ASN A 61 -14.02 -3.81 -3.50
N SER A 62 -14.48 -2.63 -3.07
CA SER A 62 -15.20 -1.68 -3.93
C SER A 62 -14.32 -1.06 -5.01
N ILE A 63 -13.03 -0.82 -4.70
CA ILE A 63 -12.04 -0.32 -5.64
C ILE A 63 -10.65 -0.91 -5.36
N LEU A 64 -10.04 -1.46 -6.41
CA LEU A 64 -8.72 -2.11 -6.36
C LEU A 64 -7.88 -1.67 -7.55
N ARG A 65 -6.55 -1.74 -7.40
CA ARG A 65 -5.63 -1.51 -8.52
C ARG A 65 -5.81 -2.62 -9.57
N GLY A 66 -5.58 -2.31 -10.84
CA GLY A 66 -5.71 -3.27 -11.95
C GLY A 66 -4.94 -4.57 -11.72
N ILE A 67 -3.73 -4.48 -11.14
CA ILE A 67 -2.91 -5.65 -10.79
C ILE A 67 -3.62 -6.64 -9.85
N SER A 68 -4.56 -6.16 -9.02
CA SER A 68 -5.32 -6.98 -8.09
C SER A 68 -6.39 -7.85 -8.74
N TYR A 69 -6.64 -7.67 -10.05
CA TYR A 69 -7.57 -8.46 -10.86
C TYR A 69 -6.87 -9.52 -11.71
N THR A 70 -5.53 -9.59 -11.66
CA THR A 70 -4.79 -10.66 -12.34
C THR A 70 -5.09 -12.01 -11.68
N HIS A 71 -4.95 -13.11 -12.44
CA HIS A 71 -5.27 -14.46 -11.95
C HIS A 71 -4.47 -14.84 -10.69
N SER A 72 -3.21 -14.40 -10.60
CA SER A 72 -2.33 -14.67 -9.46
C SER A 72 -2.50 -13.68 -8.30
N ALA A 73 -3.36 -12.67 -8.43
CA ALA A 73 -3.55 -11.68 -7.38
C ALA A 73 -4.41 -12.23 -6.22
N THR A 74 -3.95 -11.99 -5.00
CA THR A 74 -4.63 -12.47 -3.78
C THR A 74 -5.40 -11.37 -3.06
N ALA A 75 -5.28 -10.11 -3.49
CA ALA A 75 -5.83 -8.95 -2.76
C ALA A 75 -7.34 -9.05 -2.50
N ARG A 76 -8.12 -9.46 -3.52
CA ARG A 76 -9.58 -9.64 -3.40
C ARG A 76 -9.96 -10.67 -2.35
N HIS A 77 -9.25 -11.79 -2.33
CA HIS A 77 -9.46 -12.88 -1.37
C HIS A 77 -9.00 -12.47 0.03
N ARG A 78 -7.83 -11.85 0.16
CA ARG A 78 -7.30 -11.39 1.46
C ARG A 78 -8.22 -10.37 2.13
N ASN A 79 -8.90 -9.52 1.35
CA ASN A 79 -9.86 -8.55 1.87
C ASN A 79 -11.10 -9.19 2.53
N THR A 80 -11.37 -10.48 2.30
CA THR A 80 -12.44 -11.24 2.99
C THR A 80 -11.94 -11.95 4.26
N LEU A 81 -10.65 -11.84 4.60
CA LEU A 81 -10.06 -12.49 5.76
C LEU A 81 -9.91 -11.49 6.91
N ILE A 82 -10.04 -11.99 8.15
CA ILE A 82 -9.72 -11.26 9.39
C ILE A 82 -8.52 -11.96 10.03
N GLY A 83 -7.40 -11.25 10.17
CA GLY A 83 -6.17 -11.84 10.74
C GLY A 83 -5.57 -13.00 9.93
N GLY A 84 -6.01 -13.23 8.69
CA GLY A 84 -5.60 -14.38 7.87
C GLY A 84 -6.57 -15.56 7.91
N HIS A 85 -7.62 -15.50 8.74
CA HIS A 85 -8.68 -16.50 8.80
C HIS A 85 -9.93 -16.01 8.08
N LYS A 86 -10.70 -16.94 7.50
CA LYS A 86 -12.03 -16.62 6.98
C LYS A 86 -12.94 -16.27 8.16
N SER A 87 -13.63 -15.15 8.04
CA SER A 87 -14.69 -14.76 8.98
C SER A 87 -15.96 -15.56 8.73
#